data_AF-A0A3M2GM36-F1
#
_entry.id   AF-A0A3M2GM36-F1
#
_cell.length_a   1.000
_cell.length_b   1.000
_cell.length_c   1.000
_cell.angle_alpha   90.00
_cell.angle_beta   90.00
_cell.angle_gamma   90.00
#
_symmetry.space_group_name_H-M   'P 1'
#
loop_
_entity.id
_entity.type
_entity.pdbx_description
1 polymer ?
#
loop_
_entity_poly.entity_id
_entity_poly.type
_entity_poly.pdbx_seq_one_letter_code
_entity_poly.pdbx_strand_id
1 'polypeptide(L)' 'LRRNLDLAGVRFAVGDEGEIVLVGRLPLACVDAHALDQLLGIIWSTLERAHRSLVRLAFGAGP' A
#
# COMPACT_ATOMS: atom_id res chain seq x y z
N LEU A 1 -6.27 0.99 -9.17
CA LEU A 1 -4.90 0.44 -9.29
C LEU A 1 -3.90 1.30 -10.07
N ARG A 2 -4.30 2.36 -10.81
CA ARG A 2 -3.39 3.25 -11.57
C ARG A 2 -2.20 3.79 -10.75
N ARG A 3 -2.39 4.05 -9.45
CA ARG A 3 -1.32 4.49 -8.52
C ARG A 3 -0.15 3.52 -8.42
N ASN A 4 -0.34 2.23 -8.72
CA ASN A 4 0.73 1.24 -8.68
C ASN A 4 1.84 1.51 -9.70
N LEU A 5 1.58 2.31 -10.74
CA LEU A 5 2.59 2.66 -11.74
C LEU A 5 3.73 3.51 -11.14
N ASP A 6 3.44 4.24 -10.07
CA ASP A 6 4.37 5.18 -9.43
C ASP A 6 4.91 4.65 -8.09
N LEU A 7 4.52 3.44 -7.69
CA LEU A 7 4.93 2.83 -6.42
C LEU A 7 6.09 1.86 -6.62
N ALA A 8 7.16 2.03 -5.85
CA ALA A 8 8.29 1.11 -5.80
C ALA A 8 8.23 0.27 -4.51
N GLY A 9 8.45 -1.05 -4.62
CA GLY A 9 8.47 -1.98 -3.48
C GLY A 9 7.10 -2.30 -2.87
N VAL A 10 6.05 -1.51 -3.14
CA VAL A 10 4.68 -1.73 -2.68
C VAL A 10 3.68 -1.64 -3.83
N ARG A 11 2.50 -2.26 -3.67
CA ARG A 11 1.39 -2.14 -4.62
C ARG A 11 0.04 -2.34 -3.94
N PHE A 12 -0.98 -1.61 -4.39
CA PHE A 12 -2.36 -1.94 -4.05
C PHE A 12 -2.81 -3.19 -4.81
N ALA A 13 -3.60 -4.04 -4.16
CA ALA A 13 -4.28 -5.17 -4.76
C ALA A 13 -5.70 -5.28 -4.19
N VAL A 14 -6.53 -6.08 -4.86
CA VAL A 14 -7.83 -6.51 -4.34
C VAL A 14 -7.63 -7.95 -3.86
N GLY A 15 -7.98 -8.21 -2.62
CA GLY A 15 -7.95 -9.55 -2.04
C GLY A 15 -9.14 -10.39 -2.48
N ASP A 16 -9.17 -11.63 -2.01
CA ASP A 16 -10.12 -12.63 -2.49
C ASP A 16 -11.57 -12.32 -2.04
N GLU A 17 -11.74 -11.56 -0.96
CA GLU A 17 -13.04 -11.12 -0.43
C GLU A 17 -13.40 -9.70 -0.91
N GLY A 18 -12.64 -9.14 -1.86
CA GLY A 18 -12.87 -7.80 -2.42
C GLY A 18 -12.28 -6.66 -1.58
N GLU A 19 -11.53 -6.98 -0.53
CA GLU A 19 -10.85 -6.00 0.31
C GLU A 19 -9.67 -5.36 -0.44
N ILE A 20 -9.40 -4.08 -0.17
CA ILE A 20 -8.23 -3.40 -0.73
C ILE A 20 -7.07 -3.58 0.23
N VAL A 21 -6.00 -4.20 -0.26
CA VAL A 21 -4.76 -4.42 0.50
C VAL A 21 -3.59 -3.65 -0.11
N LEU A 22 -2.63 -3.26 0.74
CA LEU A 22 -1.33 -2.76 0.31
C LEU A 22 -0.28 -3.85 0.59
N VAL A 23 0.39 -4.32 -0.46
CA VAL A 23 1.35 -5.41 -0.38
C VAL A 23 2.76 -4.87 -0.61
N GLY A 24 3.63 -5.00 0.38
CA GLY A 24 5.07 -4.78 0.25
C GLY A 24 5.79 -6.06 -0.19
N ARG A 25 6.79 -5.94 -1.06
CA ARG A 25 7.63 -7.05 -1.48
C ARG A 25 9.10 -6.68 -1.49
N LEU A 26 9.89 -7.60 -0.97
CA LEU A 26 11.34 -7.52 -0.89
C LEU A 26 11.92 -8.89 -1.28
N PRO A 27 12.97 -8.96 -2.12
CA PRO A 27 13.68 -10.21 -2.36
C PRO A 27 14.22 -10.77 -1.04
N LEU A 28 14.13 -12.09 -0.84
CA LEU A 28 14.59 -12.72 0.41
C LEU A 28 16.06 -12.40 0.73
N ALA A 29 16.92 -12.33 -0.31
CA ALA A 29 18.34 -12.00 -0.16
C ALA A 29 18.59 -10.57 0.37
N CYS A 30 17.60 -9.69 0.30
CA CYS A 30 17.67 -8.31 0.79
C CYS A 30 17.02 -8.14 2.17
N VAL A 31 16.55 -9.22 2.81
CA VAL A 31 15.88 -9.14 4.11
C VAL A 31 16.92 -8.88 5.20
N ASP A 32 16.97 -7.63 5.64
CA ASP A 32 17.66 -7.19 6.84
C ASP A 32 16.81 -6.13 7.58
N ALA A 33 17.28 -5.70 8.76
CA ALA A 33 16.56 -4.74 9.58
C ALA A 33 16.36 -3.38 8.88
N HIS A 34 17.33 -2.94 8.08
CA HIS A 34 17.29 -1.65 7.41
C HIS A 34 16.29 -1.66 6.25
N ALA A 35 16.34 -2.69 5.40
CA ALA A 35 15.42 -2.87 4.29
C ALA A 35 13.97 -3.05 4.77
N LEU A 36 13.77 -3.75 5.89
CA LEU A 36 12.45 -3.89 6.50
C LEU A 36 11.92 -2.54 7.03
N ASP A 37 12.74 -1.79 7.76
CA ASP A 37 12.37 -0.45 8.26
C ASP A 37 11.98 0.49 7.12
N GLN A 38 12.79 0.53 6.04
CA GLN A 38 12.48 1.29 4.85
C GLN A 38 11.16 0.86 4.20
N LEU A 39 10.93 -0.44 4.01
CA LEU A 39 9.70 -0.94 3.40
C LEU A 39 8.48 -0.59 4.25
N LEU A 40 8.56 -0.72 5.57
CA LEU A 40 7.50 -0.32 6.49
C LEU A 40 7.23 1.18 6.42
N GLY A 41 8.27 2.01 6.34
CA GLY A 41 8.14 3.45 6.14
C GLY A 41 7.43 3.81 4.82
N ILE A 42 7.72 3.09 3.74
CA ILE A 42 7.04 3.24 2.44
C ILE A 42 5.58 2.83 2.54
N ILE A 43 5.28 1.69 3.18
CA ILE A 43 3.91 1.21 3.41
C ILE A 43 3.10 2.26 4.16
N TRP A 44 3.62 2.73 5.29
CA TRP A 44 2.95 3.75 6.12
C TRP A 44 2.69 5.03 5.33
N SER A 45 3.72 5.57 4.68
CA SER A 45 3.61 6.80 3.90
C SER A 45 2.63 6.67 2.73
N THR A 46 2.54 5.49 2.12
CA THR A 46 1.60 5.21 1.03
C THR A 46 0.17 5.12 1.54
N LEU A 47 -0.05 4.48 2.69
CA LEU A 47 -1.36 4.40 3.34
C LEU A 47 -1.86 5.79 3.74
N GLU A 48 -1.05 6.60 4.42
CA GLU A 48 -1.39 7.96 4.84
C GLU A 48 -1.79 8.83 3.64
N ARG A 49 -1.02 8.78 2.56
CA ARG A 49 -1.32 9.52 1.32
C ARG A 49 -2.60 9.03 0.65
N ALA A 50 -2.87 7.73 0.71
CA ALA A 50 -4.05 7.13 0.11
C ALA A 50 -5.32 7.26 0.97
N HIS A 51 -5.17 7.49 2.28
CA HIS A 51 -6.21 7.39 3.31
C HIS A 51 -7.53 8.07 2.89
N ARG A 52 -7.49 9.37 2.57
CA ARG A 52 -8.69 10.12 2.16
C ARG A 52 -9.38 9.53 0.93
N SER A 53 -8.61 8.99 -0.01
CA SER A 53 -9.19 8.36 -1.20
C SER A 53 -9.81 7.00 -0.88
N LEU A 54 -9.17 6.21 -0.01
CA LEU A 54 -9.69 4.92 0.43
C LEU A 54 -10.97 5.08 1.24
N VAL A 55 -11.03 6.05 2.16
CA VAL A 55 -12.24 6.37 2.94
C VAL A 55 -13.41 6.74 2.02
N ARG A 56 -13.18 7.63 1.04
CA ARG A 56 -14.22 7.99 0.06
C ARG A 56 -14.69 6.81 -0.79
N LEU A 57 -13.80 5.85 -1.06
CA LEU A 57 -14.13 4.66 -1.86
C LEU A 57 -14.96 3.67 -1.03
N ALA A 58 -14.61 3.49 0.25
CA ALA A 58 -15.29 2.57 1.16
C ALA A 58 -16.66 3.06 1.64
N PHE A 59 -16.81 4.37 1.88
CA PHE A 59 -18.02 4.94 2.49
C PHE A 59 -18.80 5.86 1.55
N GLY A 60 -18.38 5.96 0.29
CA GLY A 60 -18.86 6.97 -0.65
C GLY A 60 -18.34 8.37 -0.31
N ALA A 61 -18.59 9.33 -1.20
CA ALA A 61 -18.57 10.73 -0.80
C ALA A 61 -19.81 10.94 0.09
N GLY A 62 -19.67 10.86 1.41
CA GLY A 62 -20.66 11.47 2.31
C GLY A 62 -20.84 12.95 1.94
N PRO A 63 -22.04 13.51 2.15
CA PRO A 63 -22.56 14.71 1.48
C PRO A 63 -21.60 15.89 1.36
#